data_AF-U5W961-F1
#
_entry.id   AF-U5W961-F1
#
_cell.length_a   1.000
_cell.length_b   1.000
_cell.length_c   1.000
_cell.angle_alpha   90.00
_cell.angle_beta   90.00
_cell.angle_gamma   90.00
#
_symmetry.space_group_name_H-M   'P 1'
#
loop_
_entity.id
_entity.type
_entity.pdbx_description
1 polymer ?
#
loop_
_entity_poly.entity_id
_entity_poly.type
_entity_poly.pdbx_seq_one_letter_code
_entity_poly.pdbx_strand_id
1 'polypeptide(L)'
;MTAPGEHQDLIRRWLAGEVVGNQVGIKIVGGPFDGRTKIVGLDQNQKPPPGFRASGGPVGPIRHLYEVAPSSSAASGWIYAHIGADPDTAG
;
A
#
# COMPACT_ATOMS: atom_id res chain seq x y z
N MET A 1 3.55 7.35 -25.70
CA MET A 1 2.73 8.39 -25.05
C MET A 1 1.37 7.76 -24.80
N THR A 2 1.02 7.46 -23.56
CA THR A 2 -0.26 6.85 -23.21
C THR A 2 -1.37 7.89 -23.40
N ALA A 3 -2.44 7.55 -24.13
CA ALA A 3 -3.55 8.47 -24.34
C ALA A 3 -4.21 8.82 -22.98
N PRO A 4 -4.77 10.04 -22.81
CA PRO A 4 -5.31 10.49 -21.53
C PRO A 4 -6.39 9.57 -20.93
N GLY A 5 -7.12 8.80 -21.77
CA GLY A 5 -8.07 7.78 -21.31
C GLY A 5 -7.38 6.55 -20.69
N GLU A 6 -6.32 6.05 -21.32
CA GLU A 6 -5.59 4.86 -20.86
C GLU A 6 -4.98 5.05 -19.47
N HIS A 7 -4.51 6.26 -19.17
CA HIS A 7 -3.96 6.58 -17.85
C HIS A 7 -5.05 6.54 -16.75
N GLN A 8 -6.24 7.06 -17.04
CA GLN A 8 -7.35 7.03 -16.08
C GLN A 8 -7.88 5.61 -15.87
N ASP A 9 -7.97 4.80 -16.92
CA ASP A 9 -8.34 3.39 -16.81
C ASP A 9 -7.33 2.62 -15.95
N LEU A 10 -6.02 2.86 -16.15
CA LEU A 10 -4.99 2.24 -15.31
C LEU A 10 -5.18 2.58 -13.82
N ILE A 11 -5.44 3.85 -13.50
CA ILE A 11 -5.72 4.28 -12.14
C ILE A 11 -6.96 3.57 -11.58
N ARG A 12 -8.06 3.52 -12.34
CA ARG A 12 -9.32 2.88 -11.91
C ARG A 12 -9.11 1.41 -11.57
N ARG A 13 -8.36 0.69 -12.42
CA ARG A 13 -8.03 -0.73 -12.21
C ARG A 13 -7.23 -0.93 -10.93
N TRP A 14 -6.21 -0.12 -10.70
CA TRP A 14 -5.48 -0.17 -9.43
C TRP A 14 -6.36 0.18 -8.22
N LEU A 15 -7.24 1.18 -8.32
CA LEU A 15 -8.18 1.52 -7.24
C LEU A 15 -9.20 0.41 -6.96
N ALA A 16 -9.56 -0.38 -7.98
CA ALA A 16 -10.37 -1.59 -7.84
C ALA A 16 -9.58 -2.79 -7.31
N GLY A 17 -8.28 -2.63 -7.05
CA GLY A 17 -7.41 -3.71 -6.56
C GLY A 17 -6.95 -4.69 -7.63
N GLU A 18 -7.11 -4.36 -8.90
CA GLU A 18 -6.57 -5.17 -9.99
C GLU A 18 -5.04 -5.06 -10.04
N VAL A 19 -4.40 -6.18 -10.35
CA VAL A 19 -2.98 -6.19 -10.68
C VAL A 19 -2.79 -5.80 -12.14
N VAL A 20 -2.12 -4.68 -12.37
CA VAL A 20 -1.78 -4.20 -13.71
C VAL A 20 -0.30 -3.81 -13.72
N GLY A 21 0.46 -4.38 -14.67
CA GLY A 21 1.90 -4.09 -14.77
C GLY A 21 2.70 -4.52 -13.54
N ASN A 22 2.30 -5.62 -12.89
CA ASN A 22 2.89 -6.11 -11.64
C ASN A 22 2.76 -5.10 -10.47
N GLN A 23 1.76 -4.22 -10.53
CA GLN A 23 1.42 -3.26 -9.49
C GLN A 23 -0.05 -3.38 -9.12
N VAL A 24 -0.37 -3.07 -7.87
CA VAL A 24 -1.74 -3.09 -7.34
C VAL A 24 -1.98 -1.91 -6.39
N GLY A 25 -3.22 -1.42 -6.32
CA GLY A 25 -3.62 -0.46 -5.30
C GLY A 25 -4.02 -1.14 -4.00
N ILE A 26 -3.38 -0.76 -2.90
CA ILE A 26 -3.64 -1.25 -1.55
C ILE A 26 -4.19 -0.13 -0.69
N LYS A 27 -5.25 -0.43 0.07
CA LYS A 27 -5.85 0.54 1.00
C LYS A 27 -4.96 0.74 2.22
N ILE A 28 -4.72 1.98 2.61
CA ILE A 28 -3.99 2.32 3.82
C ILE A 28 -4.97 2.35 4.99
N VAL A 29 -4.57 1.70 6.09
CA VAL A 29 -5.32 1.66 7.35
C VAL A 29 -4.44 2.21 8.46
N GLY A 30 -4.96 3.17 9.21
CA GLY A 30 -4.29 3.83 10.32
C GLY A 30 -3.31 4.94 9.92
N GLY A 31 -2.93 5.73 10.92
CA GLY A 31 -1.99 6.83 10.77
C GLY A 31 -2.53 8.00 9.92
N PRO A 32 -1.65 8.91 9.48
CA PRO A 32 -2.05 10.16 8.80
C PRO A 32 -2.56 9.98 7.37
N PHE A 33 -2.44 8.77 6.81
CA PHE A 33 -2.84 8.46 5.42
C PHE A 33 -3.99 7.45 5.36
N ASP A 34 -4.68 7.22 6.48
CA ASP A 34 -5.85 6.35 6.55
C ASP A 34 -6.85 6.65 5.43
N GLY A 35 -7.39 5.60 4.81
CA GLY A 35 -8.36 5.73 3.73
C GLY A 35 -7.75 6.03 2.35
N ARG A 36 -6.45 6.32 2.24
CA ARG A 36 -5.79 6.49 0.92
C ARG A 36 -5.45 5.15 0.29
N THR A 37 -5.19 5.16 -1.02
CA THR A 37 -4.67 3.99 -1.76
C THR A 37 -3.21 4.20 -2.10
N LYS A 38 -2.38 3.21 -1.82
CA LYS A 38 -0.96 3.15 -2.19
C LYS A 38 -0.78 2.17 -3.34
N ILE A 39 -0.14 2.61 -4.43
CA ILE A 39 0.25 1.71 -5.51
C ILE A 39 1.55 1.03 -5.11
N VAL A 40 1.57 -0.30 -5.15
CA VAL A 40 2.74 -1.09 -4.77
C VAL A 40 3.09 -2.10 -5.86
N GLY A 41 4.38 -2.27 -6.09
CA GLY A 41 4.88 -3.36 -6.92
C GLY A 41 4.80 -4.69 -6.17
N LEU A 42 4.42 -5.74 -6.87
CA LEU A 42 4.36 -7.10 -6.36
C LEU A 42 5.66 -7.86 -6.65
N ASP A 43 5.95 -8.87 -5.85
CA ASP A 43 7.02 -9.83 -6.13
C ASP A 43 6.58 -10.90 -7.15
N GLN A 44 7.48 -11.85 -7.43
CA GLN A 44 7.23 -12.98 -8.33
C GLN A 44 6.06 -13.88 -7.89
N ASN A 45 5.68 -13.83 -6.61
CA ASN A 45 4.58 -14.59 -6.04
C ASN A 45 3.27 -13.78 -5.97
N GLN A 46 3.20 -12.62 -6.65
CA GLN A 46 2.06 -11.71 -6.61
C GLN A 46 1.75 -11.19 -5.19
N LYS A 47 2.78 -11.07 -4.35
CA LYS A 47 2.65 -10.54 -2.99
C LYS A 47 3.30 -9.18 -2.87
N PRO A 48 2.71 -8.26 -2.09
CA PRO A 48 3.42 -7.04 -1.75
C PRO A 48 4.69 -7.40 -0.96
N PRO A 49 5.79 -6.63 -1.12
CA PRO A 49 7.04 -6.93 -0.45
C PRO A 49 6.88 -6.91 1.08
N PRO A 50 7.58 -7.78 1.82
CA PRO A 50 7.43 -7.86 3.26
C PRO A 50 7.79 -6.52 3.91
N GLY A 51 6.81 -5.88 4.55
CA GLY A 51 6.92 -4.70 5.42
C GLY A 51 7.89 -3.60 4.99
N PHE A 52 7.39 -2.46 4.50
CA PHE A 52 8.26 -1.32 4.22
C PHE A 52 8.60 -0.58 5.52
N ARG A 53 9.88 -0.58 5.92
CA ARG A 53 10.40 0.43 6.86
C ARG A 53 10.41 1.77 6.12
N ALA A 54 9.47 2.65 6.43
CA ALA A 54 9.54 4.02 5.98
C ALA A 54 10.56 4.76 6.84
N SER A 55 11.78 4.88 6.33
CA SER A 55 12.80 5.77 6.93
C SER A 55 12.36 7.22 6.71
N GLY A 56 12.13 7.97 7.80
CA GLY A 56 11.97 9.43 7.73
C GLY A 56 10.58 9.99 8.02
N GLY A 57 9.82 9.40 8.94
CA GLY A 57 8.72 10.15 9.57
C GLY A 57 9.28 11.29 10.45
N PRO A 58 8.54 12.39 10.68
CA PRO A 58 8.95 13.47 11.58
C PRO A 58 9.18 13.00 13.04
N VAL A 59 8.78 11.77 13.38
CA VAL A 59 8.87 11.13 14.69
C VAL A 59 9.76 9.88 14.72
N GLY A 60 10.61 9.70 13.70
CA GLY A 60 11.49 8.52 13.57
C GLY A 60 11.00 7.49 12.54
N PRO A 61 11.61 6.29 12.50
CA PRO A 61 11.22 5.24 11.57
C PRO A 61 9.80 4.76 11.88
N ILE A 62 8.93 4.82 10.87
CA ILE A 62 7.55 4.36 10.97
C ILE A 62 7.49 2.93 10.44
N ARG A 63 6.94 2.01 11.23
CA ARG A 63 6.68 0.64 10.81
C ARG A 63 5.37 0.56 10.04
N HIS A 64 5.43 -0.12 8.91
CA HIS A 64 4.26 -0.47 8.14
C HIS A 64 4.30 -1.94 7.72
N LEU A 65 3.13 -2.56 7.67
CA LEU A 65 2.97 -3.96 7.28
C LEU A 65 1.91 -4.07 6.19
N TYR A 66 2.11 -5.02 5.28
CA TYR A 66 1.04 -5.47 4.40
C TYR A 66 0.33 -6.64 5.08
N GLU A 67 -0.96 -6.48 5.33
CA GLU A 67 -1.80 -7.52 5.92
C GLU A 67 -2.81 -8.01 4.89
N VAL A 68 -3.13 -9.31 4.95
CA VAL A 68 -4.24 -9.84 4.15
C VAL A 68 -5.51 -9.18 4.67
N ALA A 69 -6.20 -8.47 3.78
CA ALA A 69 -7.47 -7.87 4.13
C ALA A 69 -8.48 -8.98 4.44
N PRO A 70 -9.24 -8.89 5.55
CA PRO A 70 -10.40 -9.75 5.69
C PRO A 70 -11.31 -9.54 4.48
N SER A 71 -11.98 -10.58 3.99
CA SER A 71 -12.56 -10.68 2.63
C SER A 71 -13.49 -9.53 2.18
N SER A 72 -13.88 -8.61 3.08
CA SER A 72 -14.70 -7.42 2.79
C SER A 72 -13.97 -6.07 2.96
N SER A 73 -12.71 -6.04 3.40
CA SER A 73 -12.05 -4.81 3.84
C SER A 73 -11.17 -4.14 2.79
N ALA A 74 -10.74 -4.85 1.74
CA ALA A 74 -9.96 -4.24 0.66
C ALA A 74 -10.20 -4.93 -0.67
N ALA A 75 -10.29 -4.13 -1.74
CA ALA A 75 -10.52 -4.61 -3.09
C ALA A 75 -9.36 -5.47 -3.63
N SER A 76 -8.13 -5.18 -3.22
CA SER A 76 -6.94 -5.96 -3.59
C SER A 76 -6.66 -7.18 -2.71
N GLY A 77 -7.49 -7.43 -1.68
CA GLY A 77 -7.22 -8.47 -0.70
C GLY A 77 -6.07 -8.16 0.26
N TRP A 78 -5.52 -6.94 0.22
CA TRP A 78 -4.45 -6.47 1.10
C TRP A 78 -4.75 -5.09 1.67
N ILE A 79 -4.28 -4.83 2.89
CA ILE A 79 -4.21 -3.51 3.50
C ILE A 79 -2.77 -3.16 3.85
N TYR A 80 -2.46 -1.86 3.83
CA TYR A 80 -1.20 -1.31 4.31
C TYR A 80 -1.45 -0.68 5.67
N ALA A 81 -1.11 -1.42 6.72
CA ALA A 81 -1.33 -0.99 8.10
C ALA A 81 -0.17 -0.14 8.59
N HIS A 82 -0.50 1.06 9.09
CA HIS A 82 0.41 1.92 9.83
C HIS A 82 0.48 1.48 11.29
N ILE A 83 1.64 0.95 11.70
CA ILE A 83 1.85 0.39 13.05
C ILE A 83 2.44 1.45 14.01
N GLY A 84 2.86 2.60 13.49
CA GLY A 84 3.42 3.69 14.30
C GLY A 84 4.94 3.71 14.35
N ALA A 85 5.48 4.52 15.26
CA ALA A 85 6.92 4.67 15.45
C ALA A 85 7.53 3.38 16.02
N ASP A 86 8.77 3.09 15.62
CA ASP A 86 9.54 2.02 16.23
C ASP A 86 9.77 2.32 17.73
N PRO A 87 9.41 1.40 18.66
CA PRO A 87 9.65 1.62 20.09
C PRO A 87 11.14 1.72 20.44
N ASP A 88 12.04 1.31 19.54
CA ASP A 88 13.51 1.36 19.72
C ASP A 88 14.12 2.74 19.41
N THR A 89 13.32 3.72 18.92
CA THR A 89 13.81 5.09 18.64
C THR A 89 13.50 6.08 19.76
N ALA A 90 13.15 5.59 20.96
CA ALA A 90 13.12 6.36 22.19
C ALA A 90 14.33 5.99 23.05
N GLY A 91 15.53 6.37 22.60
CA GLY A 91 16.80 6.16 23.30
C GLY A 91 17.76 7.30 23.06
#